data_AF-T1EIA0-F1
#
_entry.id   AF-T1EIA0-F1
#
_cell.length_a   1.000
_cell.length_b   1.000
_cell.length_c   1.000
_cell.angle_alpha   90.00
_cell.angle_beta   90.00
_cell.angle_gamma   90.00
#
_symmetry.space_group_name_H-M   'P 1'
#
loop_
_entity.id
_entity.type
_entity.pdbx_description
1 polymer ?
#
loop_
_entity_poly.entity_id
_entity_poly.type
_entity_poly.pdbx_seq_one_letter_code
_entity_poly.pdbx_strand_id
1 'polypeptide(L)'
;IFRYSANTKALEALKSRINFTWDTTLKPDLDPHIVGNLLKLYLKELPESLIPTCMTGDFLRFAYCYSTKKLFLTFQKLCQNLPLAYYNSLKYVTHLLADVAQQHSVNKMNSKSLGMAFGSCIFR
;
A
#
# COMPACT_ATOMS: atom_id res chain seq x y z
N ILE A 1 10.55 8.63 -2.44
CA ILE A 1 9.30 7.97 -2.88
C ILE A 1 8.31 7.85 -1.72
N PHE A 2 6.99 7.87 -1.96
CA PHE A 2 5.87 7.71 -0.99
C PHE A 2 5.73 8.68 0.21
N ARG A 3 6.78 9.39 0.61
CA ARG A 3 6.74 10.46 1.63
C ARG A 3 6.21 11.78 1.11
N TYR A 4 6.66 12.20 -0.07
CA TYR A 4 6.30 13.49 -0.64
C TYR A 4 5.06 13.37 -1.53
N SER A 5 4.19 14.39 -1.42
CA SER A 5 3.05 14.58 -2.30
C SER A 5 3.53 14.85 -3.73
N ALA A 6 2.78 14.32 -4.70
CA ALA A 6 3.01 14.61 -6.10
C ALA A 6 2.41 15.95 -6.51
N ASN A 7 2.74 16.40 -7.72
CA ASN A 7 1.96 17.44 -8.40
C ASN A 7 0.52 16.96 -8.61
N THR A 8 -0.44 17.58 -7.93
CA THR A 8 -1.86 17.18 -7.97
C THR A 8 -2.45 17.24 -9.39
N LYS A 9 -2.10 18.26 -10.19
CA LYS A 9 -2.63 18.38 -11.56
C LYS A 9 -2.16 17.22 -12.44
N ALA A 10 -0.87 16.87 -12.35
CA ALA A 10 -0.31 15.76 -13.11
C ALA A 10 -0.83 14.39 -12.63
N LEU A 11 -1.06 14.25 -11.32
CA LEU A 11 -1.70 13.08 -10.74
C LEU A 11 -3.13 12.88 -11.27
N GLU A 12 -3.96 13.93 -11.24
CA GLU A 12 -5.33 13.87 -11.76
C GLU A 12 -5.34 13.59 -13.26
N ALA A 13 -4.46 14.24 -14.04
CA ALA A 13 -4.35 13.97 -15.48
C ALA A 13 -4.00 12.50 -15.77
N LEU A 14 -3.08 11.90 -15.00
CA LEU A 14 -2.73 10.50 -15.14
C LEU A 14 -3.88 9.58 -14.75
N LYS A 15 -4.57 9.87 -13.64
CA LYS A 15 -5.76 9.13 -13.18
C LYS A 15 -6.86 9.16 -14.23
N SER A 16 -7.22 10.35 -14.74
CA SER A 16 -8.26 10.52 -15.76
C SER A 16 -7.91 9.77 -17.03
N ARG A 17 -6.65 9.82 -17.49
CA ARG A 17 -6.21 9.06 -18.66
C ARG A 17 -6.41 7.56 -18.47
N ILE A 18 -5.95 7.00 -17.35
CA ILE A 18 -6.08 5.56 -17.07
C ILE A 18 -7.56 5.17 -16.98
N ASN A 19 -8.39 5.96 -16.30
CA ASN A 19 -9.82 5.65 -16.17
C ASN A 19 -10.59 5.69 -17.50
N PHE A 20 -10.18 6.57 -18.44
CA PHE A 20 -10.84 6.70 -19.73
C PHE A 20 -10.33 5.69 -20.77
N THR A 21 -9.02 5.46 -20.79
CA THR A 21 -8.35 4.67 -21.84
C THR A 21 -8.03 3.24 -21.42
N TRP A 22 -8.03 2.96 -20.12
CA TRP A 22 -7.50 1.73 -19.51
C TRP A 22 -6.00 1.48 -19.79
N ASP A 23 -5.30 2.45 -20.39
CA ASP A 23 -3.88 2.35 -20.70
C ASP A 23 -3.04 2.71 -19.47
N THR A 24 -2.38 1.70 -18.91
CA THR A 24 -1.48 1.82 -17.76
C THR A 24 -0.03 2.12 -18.14
N THR A 25 0.28 2.30 -19.43
CA THR A 25 1.63 2.64 -19.90
C THR A 25 2.11 3.92 -19.22
N LEU A 26 3.29 3.85 -18.59
CA LEU A 26 3.93 4.98 -17.93
C LEU A 26 5.03 5.54 -18.82
N LYS A 27 5.14 6.87 -18.86
CA LYS A 27 6.25 7.51 -19.58
C LYS A 27 7.56 7.35 -18.80
N PRO A 28 8.72 7.14 -19.46
CA PRO A 28 10.00 6.92 -18.76
C PRO A 28 10.46 8.12 -17.92
N ASP A 29 10.07 9.33 -18.30
CA ASP A 29 10.40 10.61 -17.66
C ASP A 29 9.38 11.03 -16.59
N LEU A 30 8.34 10.23 -16.36
CA LEU A 30 7.31 10.53 -15.38
C LEU A 30 7.89 10.54 -13.98
N ASP A 31 7.61 11.61 -13.22
CA ASP A 31 8.01 11.73 -11.83
C ASP A 31 7.49 10.51 -11.02
N PRO A 32 8.38 9.72 -10.39
CA PRO A 32 7.97 8.55 -9.62
C PRO A 32 7.08 8.91 -8.42
N HIS A 33 7.11 10.16 -7.94
CA HIS A 33 6.16 10.62 -6.94
C HIS A 33 4.72 10.61 -7.44
N ILE A 34 4.47 10.93 -8.71
CA ILE A 34 3.14 10.88 -9.32
C ILE A 34 2.61 9.44 -9.30
N VAL A 35 3.42 8.49 -9.79
CA VAL A 35 3.06 7.07 -9.80
C VAL A 35 2.82 6.54 -8.39
N GLY A 36 3.70 6.90 -7.45
CA GLY A 36 3.57 6.46 -6.07
C GLY A 36 2.32 7.04 -5.36
N ASN A 37 1.96 8.29 -5.65
CA ASN A 37 0.73 8.90 -5.12
C ASN A 37 -0.52 8.31 -5.80
N LEU A 38 -0.46 7.97 -7.09
CA LEU A 38 -1.56 7.29 -7.79
C LEU A 38 -1.88 5.94 -7.16
N LEU A 39 -0.85 5.14 -6.83
CA LEU A 39 -1.04 3.86 -6.14
C LEU A 39 -1.72 4.07 -4.77
N LYS A 40 -1.25 5.04 -3.98
CA LYS A 40 -1.86 5.36 -2.67
C LYS A 40 -3.31 5.81 -2.83
N LEU A 41 -3.60 6.61 -3.85
CA LEU A 41 -4.94 7.10 -4.14
C LEU A 41 -5.86 5.95 -4.56
N TYR A 42 -5.41 5.06 -5.45
CA TYR A 42 -6.14 3.87 -5.85
C TYR A 42 -6.55 3.02 -4.63
N LEU A 43 -5.60 2.70 -3.75
CA LEU A 43 -5.89 1.93 -2.53
C LEU A 43 -6.88 2.65 -1.61
N LYS A 44 -6.75 3.98 -1.48
CA LYS A 44 -7.62 4.81 -0.66
C LYS A 44 -9.04 4.97 -1.23
N GLU A 45 -9.23 4.84 -2.54
CA GLU A 45 -10.51 5.02 -3.24
C GLU A 45 -11.25 3.71 -3.52
N LEU A 46 -10.67 2.54 -3.19
CA LEU A 46 -11.37 1.26 -3.29
C LEU A 46 -12.73 1.32 -2.55
N PRO A 47 -13.78 0.62 -3.03
CA PRO A 47 -15.07 0.58 -2.31
C PRO A 47 -14.95 0.01 -0.88
N GLU A 48 -14.07 -0.98 -0.69
CA GLU A 48 -13.72 -1.59 0.60
C GLU A 48 -12.20 -1.45 0.82
N SER A 49 -11.74 -1.30 2.06
CA SER A 49 -10.31 -1.16 2.36
C SER A 49 -9.53 -2.43 1.98
N LEU A 50 -8.23 -2.27 1.66
CA LEU A 50 -7.38 -3.41 1.29
C LEU A 50 -7.29 -4.47 2.39
N ILE A 51 -7.34 -4.04 3.66
CA ILE A 51 -7.74 -4.89 4.76
C ILE A 51 -9.22 -4.64 5.00
N PRO A 52 -10.11 -5.62 4.77
CA PRO A 52 -11.54 -5.44 4.96
C PRO A 52 -11.87 -4.92 6.35
N THR A 53 -12.82 -4.00 6.43
CA THR A 53 -13.21 -3.34 7.70
C THR A 53 -13.59 -4.35 8.79
N CYS A 54 -14.23 -5.47 8.44
CA CYS A 54 -14.59 -6.53 9.36
C CYS A 54 -13.39 -7.26 9.99
N MET A 55 -12.20 -7.19 9.38
CA MET A 55 -10.96 -7.80 9.85
C MET A 55 -9.99 -6.79 10.48
N THR A 56 -10.21 -5.49 10.31
CA THR A 56 -9.33 -4.42 10.82
C THR A 56 -9.06 -4.56 12.32
N GLY A 57 -10.09 -4.88 13.12
CA GLY A 57 -9.93 -5.09 14.57
C GLY A 57 -8.95 -6.20 14.92
N ASP A 58 -8.96 -7.30 14.17
CA ASP A 58 -8.07 -8.44 14.38
C ASP A 58 -6.63 -8.11 14.00
N PHE A 59 -6.42 -7.41 12.89
CA PHE A 59 -5.09 -6.94 12.48
C PHE A 59 -4.50 -5.92 13.46
N LEU A 60 -5.32 -5.00 13.98
CA LEU A 60 -4.86 -4.03 14.98
C LEU A 60 -4.53 -4.73 16.31
N ARG A 61 -5.42 -5.60 16.81
CA ARG A 61 -5.15 -6.41 18.00
C ARG A 61 -3.87 -7.21 17.86
N PHE A 62 -3.63 -7.80 16.70
CA PHE A 62 -2.38 -8.47 16.39
C PHE A 62 -1.16 -7.54 16.51
N ALA A 63 -1.23 -6.34 15.93
CA ALA A 63 -0.15 -5.36 15.98
C ALA A 63 0.18 -4.87 17.40
N TYR A 64 -0.82 -4.80 18.30
CA TYR A 64 -0.64 -4.35 19.68
C TYR A 64 -0.20 -5.46 20.66
N CYS A 65 -0.58 -6.72 20.44
CA CYS A 65 -0.51 -7.76 21.48
C CYS A 65 0.65 -8.77 21.37
N TYR A 66 1.39 -8.86 20.24
CA TYR A 66 2.27 -10.02 19.99
C TYR A 66 3.76 -9.69 19.89
N SER A 67 4.61 -10.54 20.50
CA SER A 67 6.08 -10.52 20.37
C SER A 67 6.64 -11.71 19.56
N THR A 68 7.61 -11.38 18.72
CA THR A 68 8.51 -12.13 17.82
C THR A 68 8.13 -13.51 17.27
N LYS A 69 7.95 -14.59 18.07
CA LYS A 69 7.79 -15.96 17.50
C LYS A 69 6.34 -16.41 17.26
N LYS A 70 5.42 -16.18 18.21
CA LYS A 70 3.98 -16.42 17.99
C LYS A 70 3.38 -15.43 16.98
N LEU A 71 4.08 -14.33 16.75
CA LEU A 71 3.72 -13.27 15.81
C LEU A 71 3.54 -13.79 14.38
N PHE A 72 4.50 -14.56 13.85
CA PHE A 72 4.44 -15.00 12.45
C PHE A 72 3.25 -15.94 12.17
N LEU A 73 3.04 -16.94 13.02
CA LEU A 73 1.95 -17.91 12.85
C LEU A 73 0.56 -17.24 12.96
N THR A 74 0.39 -16.31 13.91
CA THR A 74 -0.86 -15.56 14.04
C THR A 74 -1.09 -14.65 12.85
N PHE A 75 -0.06 -13.95 12.36
CA PHE A 75 -0.16 -13.12 11.16
C PHE A 75 -0.54 -13.94 9.93
N GLN A 76 0.12 -15.09 9.74
CA GLN A 76 -0.14 -15.98 8.63
C GLN A 76 -1.61 -16.43 8.61
N LYS A 77 -2.18 -16.78 9.78
CA LYS A 77 -3.60 -17.12 9.89
C LYS A 77 -4.52 -15.95 9.52
N LEU A 78 -4.21 -14.73 9.98
CA LEU A 78 -4.97 -13.53 9.59
C LEU A 78 -4.95 -13.31 8.08
N CYS A 79 -3.79 -13.47 7.45
CA CYS A 79 -3.67 -13.36 6.00
C CYS A 79 -4.42 -14.49 5.26
N GLN A 80 -4.44 -15.71 5.80
CA GLN A 80 -5.19 -16.85 5.22
C GLN A 80 -6.70 -16.66 5.27
N ASN A 81 -7.20 -15.86 6.22
CA ASN A 81 -8.63 -15.54 6.33
C ASN A 81 -9.07 -14.43 5.35
N LEU A 82 -8.13 -13.75 4.68
CA LEU A 82 -8.49 -12.77 3.65
C LEU A 82 -9.03 -13.49 2.40
N PRO A 83 -10.07 -12.95 1.74
CA PRO A 83 -10.46 -13.43 0.43
C PRO A 83 -9.27 -13.33 -0.55
N LEU A 84 -9.18 -14.26 -1.49
CA LEU A 84 -8.01 -14.43 -2.37
C LEU A 84 -7.58 -13.13 -3.07
N ALA A 85 -8.53 -12.33 -3.54
CA ALA A 85 -8.25 -11.06 -4.21
C ALA A 85 -7.58 -10.03 -3.28
N TYR A 86 -8.02 -9.95 -2.03
CA TYR A 86 -7.46 -9.05 -1.02
C TYR A 86 -6.07 -9.53 -0.59
N TYR A 87 -5.91 -10.84 -0.36
CA TYR A 87 -4.61 -11.43 -0.05
C TYR A 87 -3.58 -11.16 -1.15
N ASN A 88 -3.93 -11.40 -2.42
CA ASN A 88 -3.03 -11.19 -3.55
C ASN A 88 -2.62 -9.72 -3.66
N SER A 89 -3.57 -8.81 -3.53
CA SER A 89 -3.32 -7.36 -3.58
C SER A 89 -2.43 -6.91 -2.43
N LEU A 90 -2.71 -7.36 -1.19
CA LEU A 90 -1.90 -7.09 -0.01
C LEU A 90 -0.48 -7.64 -0.17
N LYS A 91 -0.32 -8.85 -0.70
CA LYS A 91 0.98 -9.47 -0.98
C LYS A 91 1.80 -8.60 -1.93
N TYR A 92 1.25 -8.16 -3.05
CA TYR A 92 1.98 -7.31 -4.00
C TYR A 92 2.37 -5.95 -3.39
N VAL A 93 1.43 -5.29 -2.71
CA VAL A 93 1.72 -4.01 -2.04
C VAL A 93 2.81 -4.18 -0.99
N THR A 94 2.72 -5.20 -0.13
CA THR A 94 3.73 -5.44 0.91
C THR A 94 5.10 -5.81 0.35
N HIS A 95 5.17 -6.58 -0.74
CA HIS A 95 6.43 -6.84 -1.45
C HIS A 95 7.06 -5.56 -2.00
N LEU A 96 6.27 -4.72 -2.69
CA LEU A 96 6.76 -3.43 -3.20
C LEU A 96 7.30 -2.54 -2.06
N LEU A 97 6.59 -2.47 -0.94
CA LEU A 97 7.03 -1.70 0.23
C LEU A 97 8.29 -2.29 0.85
N ALA A 98 8.44 -3.61 0.86
CA ALA A 98 9.66 -4.27 1.32
C ALA A 98 10.85 -3.92 0.43
N ASP A 99 10.69 -3.92 -0.89
CA ASP A 99 11.76 -3.55 -1.83
C ASP A 99 12.17 -2.08 -1.67
N VAL A 100 11.21 -1.17 -1.48
CA VAL A 100 11.51 0.23 -1.16
C VAL A 100 12.22 0.36 0.19
N ALA A 101 11.80 -0.41 1.20
CA ALA A 101 12.44 -0.41 2.52
C ALA A 101 13.88 -0.92 2.50
N GLN A 102 14.22 -1.85 1.60
CA GLN A 102 15.61 -2.31 1.44
C GLN A 102 16.53 -1.17 1.00
N GLN A 103 16.01 -0.19 0.26
CA GLN A 103 16.75 0.98 -0.23
C GLN A 103 16.68 2.20 0.72
N HIS A 104 16.31 2.00 1.99
CA HIS A 104 16.10 3.08 2.97
C HIS A 104 17.34 3.95 3.22
N SER A 105 18.56 3.44 3.01
CA SER A 105 19.79 4.22 3.13
C SER A 105 19.83 5.40 2.15
N VAL A 106 19.23 5.23 0.97
CA VAL A 106 19.14 6.26 -0.08
C VAL A 106 17.82 7.01 -0.01
N ASN A 107 16.68 6.31 -0.09
CA ASN A 107 15.37 6.93 -0.23
C ASN A 107 14.76 7.43 1.11
N LYS A 108 15.41 7.10 2.24
CA LYS A 108 15.04 7.47 3.62
C LYS A 108 13.68 6.94 4.08
N MET A 109 13.18 5.88 3.43
CA MET A 109 11.91 5.22 3.74
C MET A 109 12.15 3.81 4.27
N ASN A 110 12.17 3.65 5.60
CA ASN A 110 12.17 2.33 6.24
C ASN A 110 10.74 1.78 6.42
N SER A 111 10.60 0.51 6.85
CA SER A 111 9.30 -0.15 7.03
C SER A 111 8.35 0.64 7.94
N LYS A 112 8.87 1.27 9.00
CA LYS A 112 8.07 2.12 9.91
C LYS A 112 7.49 3.34 9.18
N SER A 113 8.32 4.07 8.43
CA SER A 113 7.88 5.25 7.69
C SER A 113 6.92 4.93 6.54
N LEU A 114 7.10 3.79 5.89
CA LEU A 114 6.18 3.29 4.86
C LEU A 114 4.84 2.88 5.48
N GLY A 115 4.87 2.22 6.64
CA GLY A 115 3.68 1.91 7.42
C GLY A 115 2.87 3.17 7.77
N MET A 116 3.53 4.25 8.19
CA MET A 116 2.86 5.53 8.42
C MET A 116 2.28 6.15 7.14
N ALA A 117 3.00 6.02 6.01
CA ALA A 117 2.56 6.58 4.74
C ALA A 117 1.37 5.83 4.10
N PHE A 118 1.23 4.53 4.36
CA PHE A 118 0.22 3.65 3.76
C PHE A 118 -0.89 3.20 4.72
N GLY A 119 -0.72 3.33 6.03
CA GLY A 119 -1.67 2.82 7.02
C GLY A 119 -3.10 3.29 6.76
N SER A 120 -3.29 4.58 6.48
CA SER A 120 -4.60 5.18 6.17
C SER A 120 -5.18 4.78 4.80
N CYS A 121 -4.36 4.25 3.90
CA CYS A 121 -4.81 3.71 2.61
C CYS A 121 -5.21 2.23 2.71
N ILE A 122 -4.66 1.50 3.69
CA ILE A 122 -4.83 0.05 3.83
C ILE A 122 -5.93 -0.31 4.84
N PHE A 123 -6.05 0.43 5.94
CA PHE A 123 -6.92 0.12 7.09
C PHE A 123 -8.05 1.15 7.30
N ARG A 124 -8.49 1.83 6.23
CA ARG A 124 -9.54 2.85 6.29
C ARG A 124 -10.77 2.31 7.01
#